data_AF-A0A645FIC6-F1
#
_entry.id   AF-A0A645FIC6-F1
#
_cell.length_a   1.000
_cell.length_b   1.000
_cell.length_c   1.000
_cell.angle_alpha   90.00
_cell.angle_beta   90.00
_cell.angle_gamma   90.00
#
_symmetry.space_group_name_H-M   'P 1'
#
loop_
_entity.id
_entity.type
_entity.pdbx_description
1 polymer ?
#
loop_
_entity_poly.entity_id
_entity_poly.type
_entity_poly.pdbx_seq_one_letter_code
_entity_poly.pdbx_strand_id
1 'polypeptide(L)'
;MLKALNQLFELNLSGAELERFAVKLGADCPVFINNQAVFAEGIGNVFQPVDFSLEGYYILLIKPDVFVSTPDAYASVIPAKPKYSLLESIKKPVADWKDCIINDFENSVFRKYPIVGEIKRQLYEKGALFALMSGSGSSVYGIFDHYPTDMSGFDNCFKYVGRF
;
A
#
# COMPACT_ATOMS: atom_id res chain seq x y z
N MET A 1 11.87 14.32 -6.03
CA MET A 1 13.14 14.98 -6.44
C MET A 1 13.24 15.13 -7.95
N LEU A 2 13.19 14.06 -8.76
CA LEU A 2 13.29 14.16 -10.22
C LEU A 2 12.29 15.13 -10.86
N LYS A 3 11.01 15.06 -10.48
CA LYS A 3 9.97 16.01 -10.93
C LYS A 3 10.34 17.47 -10.58
N ALA A 4 10.86 17.69 -9.38
CA ALA A 4 11.27 19.02 -8.93
C ALA A 4 12.49 19.53 -9.72
N LEU A 5 13.48 18.69 -10.00
CA LEU A 5 14.63 19.07 -10.84
C LEU A 5 14.19 19.37 -12.28
N ASN A 6 13.30 18.54 -12.85
CA ASN A 6 12.75 18.77 -14.19
C ASN A 6 12.04 20.13 -14.28
N GLN A 7 11.30 20.51 -13.24
CA GLN A 7 10.60 21.79 -13.14
C GLN A 7 11.56 22.96 -12.88
N LEU A 8 12.48 22.84 -11.92
CA LEU A 8 13.39 23.91 -11.49
C LEU A 8 14.41 24.30 -12.57
N PHE A 9 14.83 23.33 -13.39
CA PHE A 9 15.82 23.55 -14.44
C PHE A 9 15.19 23.54 -15.84
N GLU A 10 13.86 23.54 -15.95
CA GLU A 10 13.12 23.59 -17.22
C GLU A 10 13.63 22.56 -18.25
N LEU A 11 13.93 21.34 -17.80
CA LEU A 11 14.57 20.32 -18.63
C LEU A 11 13.62 19.73 -19.70
N ASN A 12 12.32 20.02 -19.59
CA ASN A 12 11.26 19.57 -20.51
C ASN A 12 11.24 18.05 -20.74
N LEU A 13 11.68 17.26 -19.76
CA LEU A 13 11.61 15.80 -19.83
C LEU A 13 10.16 15.33 -19.69
N SER A 14 9.76 14.42 -20.56
CA SER A 14 8.48 13.71 -20.49
C SER A 14 8.42 12.77 -19.28
N GLY A 15 7.20 12.35 -18.90
CA GLY A 15 7.00 11.35 -17.83
C GLY A 15 7.77 10.05 -18.10
N ALA A 16 7.72 9.55 -19.34
CA ALA A 16 8.45 8.36 -19.76
C ALA A 16 9.98 8.53 -19.61
N GLU A 17 10.53 9.70 -19.92
CA GLU A 17 11.96 9.97 -19.70
C GLU A 17 12.30 10.02 -18.21
N LEU A 18 11.46 10.65 -17.40
CA LEU A 18 11.64 10.69 -15.94
C LEU A 18 11.57 9.29 -15.31
N GLU A 19 10.67 8.43 -15.77
CA GLU A 19 10.57 7.03 -15.33
C GLU A 19 11.85 6.24 -15.64
N ARG A 20 12.44 6.45 -16.83
CA ARG A 20 13.73 5.84 -17.20
C ARG A 20 14.89 6.27 -16.31
N PHE A 21 14.84 7.46 -15.73
CA PHE A 21 15.80 7.88 -14.70
C PHE A 21 15.42 7.32 -13.32
N ALA A 22 14.13 7.34 -12.97
CA ALA A 22 13.63 6.88 -11.69
C ALA A 22 13.97 5.41 -11.42
N VAL A 23 13.86 4.53 -12.42
CA VAL A 23 14.17 3.10 -12.26
C VAL A 23 15.61 2.83 -11.83
N LYS A 24 16.54 3.74 -12.14
CA LYS A 24 17.95 3.64 -11.71
C LYS A 24 18.15 3.94 -10.23
N LEU A 25 17.18 4.61 -9.59
CA LEU A 25 17.21 4.95 -8.17
C LEU A 25 16.55 3.86 -7.32
N GLY A 26 15.62 3.10 -7.89
CA GLY A 26 14.92 1.98 -7.25
C GLY A 26 13.74 1.50 -8.08
N ALA A 27 13.35 0.24 -7.90
CA ALA A 27 12.26 -0.39 -8.66
C ALA A 27 10.91 0.32 -8.48
N ASP A 28 10.64 0.83 -7.27
CA ASP A 28 9.39 1.52 -6.95
C ASP A 28 9.40 3.02 -7.32
N CYS A 29 10.56 3.61 -7.65
CA CYS A 29 10.65 5.05 -7.93
C CYS A 29 9.81 5.53 -9.12
N PRO A 30 9.67 4.78 -10.24
CA PRO A 30 8.88 5.22 -11.39
C PRO A 30 7.40 5.45 -11.09
N VAL A 31 6.79 4.72 -10.14
CA VAL A 31 5.35 4.85 -9.84
C VAL A 31 4.97 6.26 -9.35
N PHE A 32 5.93 6.98 -8.77
CA PHE A 32 5.75 8.34 -8.26
C PHE A 32 5.88 9.43 -9.33
N ILE A 33 6.14 9.07 -10.60
CA ILE A 33 6.24 10.06 -11.68
C ILE A 33 4.84 10.55 -12.05
N ASN A 34 3.95 9.63 -12.41
CA ASN A 34 2.58 9.96 -12.84
C ASN A 34 1.62 10.15 -11.66
N ASN A 35 1.94 9.63 -10.46
CA ASN A 35 1.07 9.70 -9.27
C ASN A 35 -0.35 9.18 -9.55
N GLN A 36 -0.44 8.09 -10.30
CA GLN A 36 -1.71 7.44 -10.65
C GLN A 36 -1.71 6.00 -10.14
N ALA A 37 -2.91 5.48 -9.91
CA ALA A 37 -3.07 4.08 -9.60
C ALA A 37 -2.64 3.22 -10.79
N VAL A 38 -1.80 2.21 -10.52
CA VAL A 38 -1.31 1.26 -11.53
C VAL A 38 -1.30 -0.14 -10.94
N PHE A 39 -1.50 -1.14 -11.79
CA PHE A 39 -1.19 -2.51 -11.49
C PHE A 39 0.28 -2.76 -11.81
N ALA A 40 1.03 -3.25 -10.83
CA ALA A 40 2.47 -3.47 -10.94
C ALA A 40 2.78 -4.97 -10.97
N GLU A 41 3.65 -5.36 -11.92
CA GLU A 41 4.15 -6.73 -12.10
C GLU A 41 5.68 -6.77 -12.07
N GLY A 42 6.24 -7.98 -12.21
CA GLY A 42 7.68 -8.21 -12.14
C GLY A 42 8.18 -7.99 -10.72
N ILE A 43 9.14 -7.08 -10.56
CA ILE A 43 9.65 -6.66 -9.26
C ILE A 43 9.03 -5.33 -8.80
N GLY A 44 7.86 -4.97 -9.36
CA GLY A 44 7.24 -3.65 -9.18
C GLY A 44 7.67 -2.62 -10.22
N ASN A 45 8.17 -3.07 -11.37
CA ASN A 45 8.78 -2.22 -12.40
C ASN A 45 8.05 -2.23 -13.75
N VAL A 46 7.03 -3.09 -13.90
CA VAL A 46 6.17 -3.16 -15.10
C VAL A 46 4.79 -2.70 -14.68
N PHE A 47 4.33 -1.59 -15.25
CA PHE A 47 3.06 -0.98 -14.86
C PHE A 47 2.02 -1.12 -15.95
N GLN A 48 0.80 -1.45 -15.55
CA GLN A 48 -0.40 -1.41 -16.37
C GLN A 48 -1.37 -0.41 -15.75
N PRO A 49 -1.94 0.53 -16.53
CA PRO A 49 -2.97 1.43 -16.02
C PRO A 49 -4.15 0.65 -15.46
N VAL A 50 -4.70 1.14 -14.35
CA VAL A 50 -5.96 0.63 -13.80
C VAL A 50 -6.95 1.76 -13.65
N ASP A 51 -8.21 1.46 -13.98
CA ASP A 51 -9.32 2.37 -13.77
C ASP A 51 -10.05 1.94 -12.50
N PHE A 52 -9.68 2.55 -11.37
CA PHE A 52 -10.42 2.45 -10.13
C PHE A 52 -10.28 3.75 -9.33
N SER A 53 -11.31 4.07 -8.54
CA SER A 53 -11.33 5.25 -7.69
C SER A 53 -11.69 4.86 -6.26
N LEU A 54 -11.02 5.50 -5.30
CA LEU A 54 -11.38 5.48 -3.88
C LEU A 54 -11.95 6.84 -3.43
N GLU A 55 -12.32 7.70 -4.37
CA GLU A 55 -12.89 9.02 -4.07
C GLU A 55 -14.08 8.88 -3.09
N GLY A 56 -14.05 9.70 -2.04
CA GLY A 56 -15.09 9.69 -1.01
C GLY A 56 -14.80 8.76 0.18
N TYR A 57 -13.86 7.83 0.07
CA TYR A 57 -13.38 7.04 1.20
C TYR A 57 -12.32 7.79 2.02
N TYR A 58 -12.12 7.32 3.25
CA TYR A 58 -11.07 7.74 4.16
C TYR A 58 -10.05 6.61 4.34
N ILE A 59 -8.80 7.00 4.59
CA ILE A 59 -7.72 6.08 4.97
C ILE A 59 -7.23 6.42 6.37
N LEU A 60 -7.13 5.41 7.24
CA LEU A 60 -6.39 5.49 8.49
C LEU A 60 -5.14 4.63 8.36
N LEU A 61 -3.98 5.27 8.40
CA LEU A 61 -2.67 4.60 8.41
C LEU A 61 -2.13 4.56 9.84
N ILE A 62 -1.81 3.35 10.29
CA ILE A 62 -1.20 3.06 11.58
C ILE A 62 0.19 2.47 11.34
N LYS A 63 1.22 3.07 11.92
CA LYS A 63 2.59 2.57 11.86
C LYS A 63 3.12 2.35 13.28
N PRO A 64 3.30 1.09 13.71
CA PRO A 64 3.94 0.81 14.99
C PRO A 64 5.45 1.12 14.93
N ASP A 65 6.06 1.27 16.11
CA ASP A 65 7.51 1.34 16.26
C ASP A 65 8.17 -0.04 16.13
N VAL A 66 7.96 -0.66 14.96
CA VAL A 66 8.54 -1.94 14.58
C VAL A 66 9.18 -1.79 13.22
N PHE A 67 10.42 -2.23 13.08
CA PHE A 67 11.12 -2.28 11.81
C PHE A 67 11.04 -3.69 11.21
N VAL A 68 10.48 -3.80 10.00
CA VAL A 68 10.47 -5.04 9.23
C VAL A 68 11.49 -4.88 8.11
N SER A 69 12.57 -5.65 8.18
CA SER A 69 13.58 -5.73 7.12
C SER A 69 12.93 -6.29 5.85
N THR A 70 12.99 -5.55 4.75
CA THR A 70 12.49 -6.03 3.45
C THR A 70 13.18 -7.34 3.04
N PRO A 71 14.52 -7.47 3.08
CA PRO A 71 15.18 -8.77 2.84
C PRO A 71 14.64 -9.91 3.72
N ASP A 72 14.44 -9.68 5.02
CA ASP A 72 13.92 -10.71 5.93
C ASP A 72 12.48 -11.13 5.58
N ALA A 73 11.64 -10.16 5.19
CA ALA A 73 10.27 -10.40 4.79
C ALA A 73 10.23 -11.25 3.52
N TYR A 74 11.06 -10.93 2.51
CA TYR A 74 11.21 -11.74 1.30
C TYR A 74 11.81 -13.12 1.56
N ALA A 75 12.73 -13.26 2.53
CA ALA A 75 13.29 -14.56 2.89
C ALA A 75 12.28 -15.47 3.59
N SER A 76 11.24 -14.90 4.20
CA SER A 76 10.25 -15.64 5.01
C SER A 76 8.89 -15.81 4.34
N VAL A 77 8.64 -15.10 3.24
CA VAL A 77 7.36 -15.20 2.50
C VAL A 77 7.31 -16.48 1.68
N ILE A 78 6.14 -17.09 1.62
CA ILE A 78 5.86 -18.23 0.75
C ILE A 78 4.77 -17.75 -0.21
N PRO A 79 5.14 -17.29 -1.42
CA PRO A 79 4.16 -16.78 -2.38
C PRO A 79 3.16 -17.87 -2.75
N ALA A 80 1.88 -17.49 -2.80
CA ALA A 80 0.82 -18.39 -3.23
C ALA A 80 0.25 -17.92 -4.56
N LYS A 81 -0.20 -18.86 -5.40
CA LYS A 81 -0.99 -18.47 -6.57
C LYS A 81 -2.30 -17.84 -6.06
N PRO A 82 -2.61 -16.59 -6.42
CA PRO A 82 -3.80 -15.94 -5.90
C PRO A 82 -5.04 -16.67 -6.41
N LYS A 83 -6.01 -16.89 -5.51
CA LYS A 83 -7.28 -17.53 -5.83
C LYS A 83 -8.14 -16.66 -6.76
N TYR A 84 -8.03 -15.34 -6.62
CA TYR A 84 -8.75 -14.35 -7.39
C TYR A 84 -7.75 -13.43 -8.09
N SER A 85 -8.05 -13.03 -9.33
CA SER A 85 -7.26 -12.01 -10.02
C SER A 85 -7.39 -10.68 -9.29
N LEU A 86 -6.27 -10.04 -8.93
CA LEU A 86 -6.30 -8.73 -8.28
C LEU A 86 -7.02 -7.68 -9.14
N LEU A 87 -6.80 -7.71 -10.46
CA LEU A 87 -7.47 -6.82 -11.42
C LEU A 87 -8.99 -6.96 -11.45
N GLU A 88 -9.52 -8.15 -11.12
CA GLU A 88 -10.96 -8.37 -10.98
C GLU A 88 -11.45 -8.07 -9.56
N SER A 89 -10.63 -8.35 -8.55
CA SER A 89 -10.95 -8.05 -7.15
C SER A 89 -11.13 -6.55 -6.91
N ILE A 90 -10.30 -5.68 -7.48
CA ILE A 90 -10.40 -4.22 -7.30
C ILE A 90 -11.66 -3.60 -7.91
N LYS A 91 -12.33 -4.30 -8.82
CA LYS A 91 -13.61 -3.85 -9.42
C LYS A 91 -14.81 -4.11 -8.51
N LYS A 92 -14.64 -4.92 -7.46
CA LYS A 92 -15.68 -5.20 -6.48
C LYS A 92 -15.81 -4.04 -5.49
N PRO A 93 -16.97 -3.91 -4.80
CA PRO A 93 -17.07 -3.01 -3.65
C PRO A 93 -15.94 -3.21 -2.64
N VAL A 94 -15.44 -2.13 -2.04
CA VAL A 94 -14.31 -2.16 -1.09
C VAL A 94 -14.57 -3.14 0.08
N ALA A 95 -15.82 -3.24 0.54
CA ALA A 95 -16.22 -4.16 1.60
C ALA A 95 -15.98 -5.66 1.26
N ASP A 96 -15.92 -6.01 -0.03
CA ASP A 96 -15.71 -7.37 -0.52
C ASP A 96 -14.21 -7.69 -0.72
N TRP A 97 -13.33 -6.69 -0.60
CA TRP A 97 -11.89 -6.85 -0.85
C TRP A 97 -11.23 -7.77 0.18
N LYS A 98 -11.73 -7.79 1.42
CA LYS A 98 -11.20 -8.62 2.50
C LYS A 98 -11.13 -10.12 2.16
N ASP A 99 -12.00 -10.59 1.26
CA ASP A 99 -12.11 -11.99 0.88
C ASP A 99 -11.30 -12.34 -0.38
N CYS A 100 -10.77 -11.33 -1.08
CA CYS A 100 -10.16 -11.52 -2.40
C CYS A 100 -8.87 -10.73 -2.68
N ILE A 101 -8.46 -9.82 -1.79
CA ILE A 101 -7.18 -9.09 -1.84
C ILE A 101 -6.37 -9.45 -0.61
N ILE A 102 -5.18 -10.00 -0.82
CA ILE A 102 -4.27 -10.43 0.24
C ILE A 102 -2.88 -9.86 0.03
N ASN A 103 -2.10 -9.82 1.10
CA ASN A 103 -0.69 -9.57 1.05
C ASN A 103 0.04 -10.78 1.63
N ASP A 104 0.76 -11.53 0.79
CA ASP A 104 1.43 -12.78 1.18
C ASP A 104 2.45 -12.60 2.32
N PHE A 105 3.00 -11.39 2.51
CA PHE A 105 3.90 -11.08 3.62
C PHE A 105 3.20 -11.14 4.98
N GLU A 106 1.88 -10.90 5.06
CA GLU A 106 1.16 -10.84 6.34
C GLU A 106 1.34 -12.11 7.16
N ASN A 107 1.30 -13.29 6.53
CA ASN A 107 1.42 -14.56 7.23
C ASN A 107 2.77 -14.73 7.94
N SER A 108 3.87 -14.33 7.32
CA SER A 108 5.21 -14.43 7.94
C SER A 108 5.46 -13.27 8.89
N VAL A 109 5.06 -12.05 8.52
CA VAL A 109 5.26 -10.84 9.32
C VAL A 109 4.43 -10.87 10.60
N PHE A 110 3.17 -11.31 10.57
CA PHE A 110 2.33 -11.37 11.78
C PHE A 110 2.82 -12.41 12.77
N ARG A 111 3.43 -13.52 12.30
CA ARG A 111 4.05 -14.52 13.19
C ARG A 111 5.28 -13.94 13.90
N LYS A 112 6.11 -13.18 13.18
CA LYS A 112 7.33 -12.56 13.75
C LYS A 112 7.03 -11.31 14.58
N TYR A 113 6.03 -10.53 14.17
CA TYR A 113 5.62 -9.27 14.78
C TYR A 113 4.09 -9.23 14.99
N PRO A 114 3.56 -9.89 16.03
CA PRO A 114 2.11 -10.02 16.27
C PRO A 114 1.37 -8.69 16.35
N ILE A 115 2.02 -7.62 16.82
CA ILE A 115 1.45 -6.27 16.88
C ILE A 115 0.94 -5.77 15.53
N VAL A 116 1.58 -6.14 14.42
CA VAL A 116 1.15 -5.72 13.07
C VAL A 116 -0.18 -6.37 12.70
N GLY A 117 -0.34 -7.66 13.02
CA GLY A 117 -1.60 -8.38 12.82
C GLY A 117 -2.71 -7.88 13.74
N GLU A 118 -2.36 -7.54 14.98
CA GLU A 118 -3.28 -6.96 15.96
C GLU A 118 -3.82 -5.60 15.51
N ILE A 119 -2.98 -4.75 14.92
CA ILE A 119 -3.42 -3.47 14.33
C ILE A 119 -4.45 -3.70 13.22
N LYS A 120 -4.20 -4.66 12.31
CA LYS A 120 -5.15 -5.01 11.25
C LYS A 120 -6.50 -5.47 11.84
N ARG A 121 -6.47 -6.28 12.89
CA ARG A 121 -7.67 -6.74 13.62
C ARG A 121 -8.44 -5.55 14.21
N GLN A 122 -7.75 -4.66 14.93
CA GLN A 122 -8.34 -3.47 15.54
C GLN A 122 -8.94 -2.51 14.51
N LEU A 123 -8.32 -2.35 13.33
CA LEU A 123 -8.89 -1.54 12.24
C LEU A 123 -10.25 -2.08 11.80
N TYR A 124 -10.40 -3.40 11.65
CA TYR A 124 -11.70 -4.01 11.33
C TYR A 124 -12.71 -3.85 12.46
N GLU A 125 -12.29 -4.03 13.73
CA GLU A 125 -13.18 -3.80 14.89
C GLU A 125 -13.71 -2.37 14.96
N LYS A 126 -12.92 -1.41 14.47
CA LYS A 126 -13.26 0.02 14.41
C LYS A 126 -14.04 0.40 13.14
N GLY A 127 -14.47 -0.58 12.33
CA GLY A 127 -15.35 -0.36 11.20
C GLY A 127 -14.66 -0.14 9.85
N ALA A 128 -13.39 -0.53 9.71
CA ALA A 128 -12.75 -0.52 8.39
C ALA A 128 -13.49 -1.49 7.45
N LEU A 129 -13.83 -1.02 6.25
CA LEU A 129 -14.36 -1.88 5.18
C LEU A 129 -13.30 -2.85 4.67
N PHE A 130 -12.06 -2.39 4.65
CA PHE A 130 -10.89 -3.16 4.24
C PHE A 130 -9.67 -2.69 5.03
N ALA A 131 -8.83 -3.63 5.46
CA ALA A 131 -7.54 -3.34 6.06
C ALA A 131 -6.45 -4.30 5.55
N LEU A 132 -5.25 -3.77 5.33
CA LEU A 132 -4.11 -4.51 4.80
C LEU A 132 -2.79 -3.91 5.30
N MET A 133 -1.78 -4.77 5.44
CA MET A 133 -0.40 -4.30 5.57
C MET A 133 0.11 -3.73 4.24
N SER A 134 0.78 -2.58 4.28
CA SER A 134 1.39 -1.97 3.09
C SER A 134 2.79 -2.53 2.84
N GLY A 135 3.04 -3.06 1.63
CA GLY A 135 4.33 -3.65 1.25
C GLY A 135 4.73 -4.82 2.15
N SER A 136 6.02 -4.88 2.50
CA SER A 136 6.55 -5.82 3.51
C SER A 136 6.25 -5.39 4.96
N GLY A 137 5.56 -4.27 5.17
CA GLY A 137 5.23 -3.72 6.48
C GLY A 137 6.27 -2.73 7.02
N SER A 138 6.09 -2.22 8.25
CA SER A 138 5.05 -2.58 9.24
C SER A 138 3.82 -1.68 9.24
N SER A 139 3.70 -0.74 8.29
CA SER A 139 2.49 0.09 8.18
C SER A 139 1.28 -0.78 7.86
N VAL A 140 0.17 -0.54 8.54
CA VAL A 140 -1.13 -1.13 8.24
C VAL A 140 -2.10 0.02 8.00
N TYR A 141 -2.95 -0.13 6.99
CA TYR A 141 -3.99 0.86 6.70
C TYR A 141 -5.37 0.22 6.74
N GLY A 142 -6.36 1.03 7.10
CA GLY A 142 -7.79 0.72 6.95
C GLY A 142 -8.45 1.73 6.03
N ILE A 143 -9.41 1.26 5.22
CA ILE A 143 -10.27 2.07 4.36
C ILE A 143 -11.66 2.14 4.99
N PHE A 144 -12.23 3.33 5.07
CA PHE A 144 -13.52 3.62 5.71
C PHE A 144 -14.39 4.45 4.78
N ASP A 145 -15.70 4.23 4.79
CA ASP A 145 -16.70 5.06 4.09
C ASP A 145 -17.10 6.32 4.88
N HIS A 146 -16.60 6.47 6.10
CA HIS A 146 -16.78 7.63 6.96
C HIS A 146 -15.46 7.98 7.65
N TYR A 147 -15.38 9.21 8.20
CA TYR A 147 -14.19 9.63 8.93
C TYR A 147 -13.99 8.73 10.17
N PRO A 148 -12.83 8.07 10.34
CA PRO A 148 -12.58 7.19 11.47
C PRO A 148 -12.41 8.02 12.75
N THR A 149 -13.31 7.83 13.72
CA THR A 149 -13.37 8.64 14.95
C THR A 149 -12.71 7.97 16.15
N ASP A 150 -12.72 6.64 16.23
CA ASP A 150 -12.07 5.89 17.31
C ASP A 150 -10.63 5.51 16.94
N MET A 151 -9.65 6.12 17.60
CA MET A 151 -8.22 5.82 17.44
C MET A 151 -7.58 5.20 18.70
N SER A 152 -8.40 4.80 19.67
CA SER A 152 -7.93 4.14 20.89
C SER A 152 -7.23 2.81 20.58
N GLY A 153 -6.23 2.42 21.38
CA GLY A 153 -5.46 1.19 21.16
C GLY A 153 -4.25 1.37 20.23
N PHE A 154 -4.13 2.52 19.56
CA PHE A 154 -2.99 2.89 18.72
C PHE A 154 -2.11 3.97 19.37
N ASP A 155 -2.06 4.02 20.71
CA ASP A 155 -1.46 5.14 21.44
C ASP A 155 0.04 5.29 21.17
N ASN A 156 0.74 4.16 21.05
CA ASN A 156 2.19 4.10 20.78
C ASN A 156 2.53 3.95 19.28
N CYS A 157 1.58 4.24 18.39
CA CYS A 157 1.76 4.16 16.94
C CYS A 157 1.70 5.55 16.31
N PHE A 158 2.45 5.75 15.24
CA PHE A 158 2.19 6.86 14.33
C PHE A 158 0.82 6.64 13.67
N LYS A 159 0.06 7.73 13.54
CA LYS A 159 -1.33 7.74 13.04
C LYS A 159 -1.46 8.83 11.99
N TYR A 160 -2.09 8.50 10.86
CA TYR A 160 -2.45 9.46 9.84
C TYR A 160 -3.85 9.16 9.32
N VAL A 161 -4.70 10.18 9.23
CA VAL A 161 -6.00 10.10 8.54
C VAL A 161 -5.94 10.96 7.30
N GLY A 162 -6.31 10.37 6.17
CA GLY A 162 -6.46 11.05 4.90
C GLY A 162 -7.83 10.79 4.29
N ARG A 163 -8.16 11.61 3.29
CA ARG A 163 -9.27 11.35 2.37
C ARG A 163 -8.69 11.09 1.00
N PHE A 164 -9.23 10.10 0.30
CA PHE A 164 -8.89 9.83 -1.09
C PHE A 164 -9.53 10.85 -2.03
#